data_AF-A0A1U7GRE4-F1
#
_entry.id   AF-A0A1U7GRE4-F1
#
_cell.length_a   1.000
_cell.length_b   1.000
_cell.length_c   1.000
_cell.angle_alpha   90.00
_cell.angle_beta   90.00
_cell.angle_gamma   90.00
#
_symmetry.space_group_name_H-M   'P 1'
#
loop_
_entity.id
_entity.type
_entity.pdbx_description
1 polymer ?
#
loop_
_entity_poly.entity_id
_entity_poly.type
_entity_poly.pdbx_seq_one_letter_code
_entity_poly.pdbx_strand_id
1 'polypeptide(L)'
;MNDTDTALLRAELAQDPAGLGYAPLVAAGDDVAVADALNAVRQGIQVPCLVERHRVKTLLYGTGEMLGIKSGTSGEARLAAMYLDDPDYQNVDLGLPVVQGLLFALLTGGVLSQETVDTIQIMGQRPGSRAEQLGLEPVTHLDVARALRG
;
A
#
# COMPACT_ATOMS: atom_id res chain seq x y z
N MET A 1 -15.49 -14.69 2.08
CA MET A 1 -16.20 -13.51 1.55
C MET A 1 -17.47 -13.22 2.36
N ASN A 2 -17.56 -12.06 3.01
CA ASN A 2 -18.76 -11.61 3.72
C ASN A 2 -19.73 -10.87 2.76
N ASP A 3 -20.91 -10.43 3.24
CA ASP A 3 -21.92 -9.77 2.40
C ASP A 3 -21.48 -8.38 1.91
N THR A 4 -20.70 -7.64 2.71
CA THR A 4 -20.12 -6.34 2.34
C THR A 4 -19.09 -6.51 1.22
N ASP A 5 -18.19 -7.48 1.34
CA ASP A 5 -17.19 -7.82 0.34
C ASP A 5 -17.85 -8.26 -0.97
N THR A 6 -18.94 -9.02 -0.86
CA THR A 6 -19.74 -9.46 -2.02
C THR A 6 -20.38 -8.27 -2.74
N ALA A 7 -20.87 -7.27 -1.98
CA ALA A 7 -21.43 -6.05 -2.56
C ALA A 7 -20.35 -5.19 -3.24
N LEU A 8 -19.16 -5.09 -2.65
CA LEU A 8 -18.00 -4.41 -3.24
C LEU A 8 -17.57 -5.09 -4.55
N LEU A 9 -17.44 -6.42 -4.53
CA LEU A 9 -17.08 -7.20 -5.72
C LEU A 9 -18.13 -7.03 -6.82
N ARG A 10 -19.43 -7.05 -6.48
CA ARG A 10 -20.51 -6.79 -7.45
C ARG A 10 -20.40 -5.40 -8.09
N ALA A 11 -20.12 -4.37 -7.30
CA ALA A 11 -19.96 -3.01 -7.81
C ALA A 11 -18.74 -2.90 -8.73
N GLU A 12 -17.60 -3.51 -8.36
CA GLU A 12 -16.39 -3.58 -9.18
C GLU A 12 -16.68 -4.24 -10.54
N LEU A 13 -17.33 -5.41 -10.54
CA LEU A 13 -17.65 -6.14 -11.77
C LEU A 13 -18.62 -5.38 -12.69
N ALA A 14 -19.52 -4.58 -12.12
CA ALA A 14 -20.51 -3.82 -12.88
C ALA A 14 -19.93 -2.53 -13.49
N GLN A 15 -19.02 -1.86 -12.78
CA GLN A 15 -18.52 -0.55 -13.18
C GLN A 15 -17.16 -0.60 -13.88
N ASP A 16 -16.40 -1.68 -13.66
CA ASP A 16 -15.04 -1.88 -14.17
C ASP A 16 -14.18 -0.60 -14.11
N PRO A 17 -14.04 0.04 -12.93
CA PRO A 17 -13.35 1.33 -12.80
C PRO A 17 -11.87 1.25 -13.19
N ALA A 18 -11.28 0.05 -13.10
CA ALA A 18 -9.90 -0.21 -13.51
C ALA A 18 -9.76 -0.59 -15.00
N GLY A 19 -10.88 -0.73 -15.73
CA GLY A 19 -10.88 -1.08 -17.15
C GLY A 19 -10.25 -2.44 -17.45
N LEU A 20 -10.45 -3.42 -16.57
CA LEU A 20 -9.89 -4.78 -16.67
C LEU A 20 -10.65 -5.67 -17.65
N GLY A 21 -11.82 -5.24 -18.13
CA GLY A 21 -12.56 -5.90 -19.19
C GLY A 21 -13.39 -7.09 -18.72
N TYR A 22 -14.07 -6.98 -17.57
CA TYR A 22 -14.87 -8.08 -17.02
C TYR A 22 -16.09 -8.44 -17.88
N ALA A 23 -16.71 -7.45 -18.55
CA ALA A 23 -17.97 -7.61 -19.28
C ALA A 23 -18.00 -8.80 -20.27
N PRO A 24 -17.02 -8.99 -21.18
CA PRO A 24 -17.00 -10.15 -22.07
C PRO A 24 -16.84 -11.49 -21.32
N LEU A 25 -16.07 -11.52 -20.24
CA LEU A 25 -15.84 -12.73 -19.44
C LEU A 25 -17.13 -13.13 -18.69
N VAL A 26 -17.82 -12.15 -18.11
CA VAL A 26 -19.11 -12.32 -17.45
C VAL A 26 -20.17 -12.81 -18.44
N ALA A 27 -20.21 -12.24 -19.65
CA ALA A 27 -21.16 -12.67 -20.69
C ALA A 27 -20.91 -14.11 -21.15
N ALA A 28 -19.66 -14.58 -21.12
CA ALA A 28 -19.28 -15.96 -21.41
C ALA A 28 -19.53 -16.92 -20.24
N GLY A 29 -19.85 -16.41 -19.04
CA GLY A 29 -19.98 -17.21 -17.82
C GLY A 29 -18.63 -17.73 -17.28
N ASP A 30 -17.52 -17.10 -17.68
CA ASP A 30 -16.17 -17.52 -17.29
C ASP A 30 -15.74 -16.85 -15.98
N ASP A 31 -16.32 -17.32 -14.87
CA ASP A 31 -16.03 -16.78 -13.55
C ASP A 31 -14.58 -17.01 -13.11
N VAL A 32 -13.91 -18.02 -13.68
CA VAL A 32 -12.49 -18.31 -13.42
C VAL A 32 -11.62 -17.23 -14.02
N ALA A 33 -11.83 -16.87 -15.29
CA ALA A 33 -11.09 -15.79 -15.94
C ALA A 33 -11.31 -14.43 -15.25
N VAL A 34 -12.51 -14.17 -14.72
CA VAL A 34 -12.79 -12.97 -13.92
C VAL A 34 -11.99 -12.97 -12.61
N ALA A 35 -11.99 -14.09 -11.88
CA ALA A 35 -11.22 -14.23 -10.65
C ALA A 35 -9.71 -14.07 -10.91
N ASP A 36 -9.18 -14.69 -11.98
CA ASP A 36 -7.79 -14.54 -12.39
C ASP A 36 -7.46 -13.09 -12.74
N ALA A 37 -8.36 -12.40 -13.46
CA ALA A 37 -8.19 -10.99 -13.78
C ALA A 37 -8.15 -10.12 -12.51
N LEU A 38 -8.99 -10.39 -11.51
CA LEU A 38 -9.00 -9.65 -10.24
C LEU A 38 -7.74 -9.87 -9.41
N ASN A 39 -7.23 -11.10 -9.40
CA ASN A 39 -6.07 -11.51 -8.58
C ASN A 39 -4.71 -11.27 -9.25
N ALA A 40 -4.67 -11.00 -10.55
CA ALA A 40 -3.41 -10.76 -11.24
C ALA A 40 -2.71 -9.47 -10.72
N VAL A 41 -1.45 -9.62 -10.30
CA VAL A 41 -0.60 -8.51 -9.86
C VAL A 41 -0.19 -7.65 -11.04
N ARG A 42 -0.38 -6.33 -10.95
CA ARG A 42 -0.10 -5.38 -12.03
C ARG A 42 0.69 -4.19 -11.54
N GLN A 43 1.62 -3.71 -12.37
CA GLN A 43 2.42 -2.50 -12.08
C GLN A 43 1.57 -1.23 -11.96
N GLY A 44 0.43 -1.18 -12.66
CA GLY A 44 -0.51 -0.05 -12.59
C GLY A 44 -1.38 -0.03 -11.34
N ILE A 45 -1.34 -1.07 -10.51
CA ILE A 45 -2.12 -1.17 -9.27
C ILE A 45 -1.14 -1.10 -8.10
N GLN A 46 -1.27 -0.05 -7.30
CA GLN A 46 -0.45 0.15 -6.11
C GLN A 46 -1.26 -0.18 -4.86
N VAL A 47 -0.69 -1.03 -4.00
CA VAL A 47 -1.27 -1.40 -2.71
C VAL A 47 -0.27 -1.11 -1.58
N PRO A 48 -0.76 -0.69 -0.39
CA PRO A 48 0.11 -0.44 0.75
C PRO A 48 0.94 -1.67 1.14
N CYS A 49 2.18 -1.44 1.56
CA CYS A 49 3.04 -2.47 2.12
C CYS A 49 3.89 -1.94 3.27
N LEU A 50 4.36 -2.86 4.10
CA LEU A 50 5.34 -2.55 5.13
C LEU A 50 6.70 -2.28 4.47
N VAL A 51 7.35 -1.21 4.93
CA VAL A 51 8.69 -0.84 4.46
C VAL A 51 9.73 -1.37 5.41
N GLU A 52 10.68 -2.14 4.91
CA GLU A 52 11.80 -2.58 5.74
C GLU A 52 12.60 -1.37 6.22
N ARG A 53 12.81 -1.26 7.53
CA ARG A 53 13.52 -0.15 8.18
C ARG A 53 14.88 0.10 7.54
N HIS A 54 15.61 -0.95 7.18
CA HIS A 54 16.94 -0.82 6.59
C HIS A 54 16.91 -0.10 5.23
N ARG A 55 15.83 -0.22 4.45
CA ARG A 55 15.68 0.51 3.19
C ARG A 55 15.51 2.01 3.45
N VAL A 56 14.70 2.38 4.45
CA VAL A 56 14.55 3.78 4.88
C VAL A 56 15.89 4.34 5.37
N LYS A 57 16.64 3.59 6.19
CA LYS A 57 17.99 3.99 6.62
C LYS A 57 18.92 4.19 5.44
N THR A 58 18.92 3.27 4.48
CA THR A 58 19.79 3.32 3.30
C THR A 58 19.51 4.58 2.47
N LEU A 59 18.23 4.90 2.25
CA LEU A 59 17.83 6.14 1.60
C LEU A 59 18.36 7.36 2.36
N LEU A 60 18.08 7.46 3.66
CA LEU A 60 18.47 8.61 4.49
C LEU A 60 19.99 8.80 4.60
N TYR A 61 20.76 7.72 4.60
CA TYR A 61 22.23 7.81 4.49
C TYR A 61 22.67 8.26 3.09
N GLY A 62 22.00 7.78 2.04
CA GLY A 62 22.28 8.16 0.65
C GLY A 62 21.99 9.63 0.35
N THR A 63 20.94 10.20 0.95
CA THR A 63 20.60 11.63 0.83
C THR A 63 21.36 12.53 1.82
N GLY A 64 22.03 11.94 2.82
CA GLY A 64 22.75 12.66 3.87
C GLY A 64 21.86 13.18 5.02
N GLU A 65 20.53 13.03 4.93
CA GLU A 65 19.57 13.55 5.91
C GLU A 65 19.54 12.73 7.21
N MET A 66 20.13 11.53 7.21
CA MET A 66 20.33 10.76 8.43
C MET A 66 21.09 11.56 9.51
N LEU A 67 21.99 12.46 9.12
CA LEU A 67 22.68 13.33 10.07
C LEU A 67 21.68 14.24 10.79
N GLY A 68 20.77 14.87 10.07
CA GLY A 68 19.73 15.75 10.64
C GLY A 68 18.82 15.01 11.63
N ILE A 69 18.50 13.74 11.36
CA ILE A 69 17.76 12.88 12.29
C ILE A 69 18.58 12.60 13.55
N LYS A 70 19.86 12.22 13.41
CA LYS A 70 20.70 11.81 14.54
C LYS A 70 21.18 12.97 15.42
N SER A 71 21.46 14.13 14.83
CA SER A 71 21.90 15.31 15.58
C SER A 71 20.75 16.24 15.95
N GLY A 72 19.53 15.95 15.50
CA GLY A 72 18.35 16.78 15.73
C GLY A 72 18.00 16.89 17.23
N THR A 73 17.66 18.10 17.67
CA THR A 73 17.24 18.35 19.05
C THR A 73 15.72 18.30 19.24
N SER A 74 14.95 18.24 18.15
CA SER A 74 13.49 18.11 18.20
C SER A 74 13.08 16.73 18.72
N GLY A 75 11.90 16.65 19.33
CA GLY A 75 11.38 15.39 19.85
C GLY A 75 11.15 14.36 18.74
N GLU A 76 10.75 14.85 17.57
CA GLU A 76 10.46 14.09 16.37
C GLU A 76 11.73 13.48 15.77
N ALA A 77 12.82 14.25 15.67
CA ALA A 77 14.11 13.74 15.20
C ALA A 77 14.64 12.64 16.14
N ARG A 78 14.54 12.86 17.46
CA ARG A 78 14.92 11.86 18.47
C ARG A 78 14.07 10.60 18.39
N LEU A 79 12.76 10.75 18.22
CA LEU A 79 11.83 9.63 18.08
C LEU A 79 12.12 8.83 16.81
N ALA A 80 12.34 9.50 15.68
CA ALA A 80 12.73 8.87 14.44
C ALA A 80 14.08 8.14 14.56
N ALA A 81 15.08 8.75 15.20
CA ALA A 81 16.36 8.10 15.46
C ALA A 81 16.19 6.84 16.32
N MET A 82 15.37 6.90 17.38
CA MET A 82 15.08 5.76 18.24
C MET A 82 14.47 4.60 17.45
N TYR A 83 13.42 4.83 16.66
CA TYR A 83 12.82 3.77 15.83
C TYR A 83 13.76 3.25 14.74
N LEU A 84 14.55 4.14 14.12
CA LEU A 84 15.49 3.73 13.07
C LEU A 84 16.68 2.94 13.63
N ASP A 85 17.03 3.07 14.90
CA ASP A 85 18.13 2.33 15.51
C ASP A 85 17.67 1.12 16.36
N ASP A 86 16.41 1.06 16.77
CA ASP A 86 15.85 -0.08 17.53
C ASP A 86 15.86 -1.38 16.69
N PRO A 87 16.63 -2.41 17.08
CA PRO A 87 16.73 -3.67 16.35
C PRO A 87 15.43 -4.48 16.30
N ASP A 88 14.51 -4.27 17.24
CA ASP A 88 13.25 -5.01 17.32
C ASP A 88 12.23 -4.48 16.29
N TYR A 89 12.42 -3.24 15.79
CA TYR A 89 11.62 -2.68 14.71
C TYR A 89 12.22 -2.98 13.34
N GLN A 90 11.76 -4.05 12.70
CA GLN A 90 12.23 -4.44 11.37
C GLN A 90 11.51 -3.72 10.23
N ASN A 91 10.23 -3.41 10.44
CA ASN A 91 9.33 -2.88 9.42
C ASN A 91 8.64 -1.61 9.90
N VAL A 92 8.37 -0.71 8.96
CA VAL A 92 7.68 0.55 9.16
C VAL A 92 6.37 0.50 8.38
N ASP A 93 5.26 0.71 9.07
CA ASP A 93 3.95 0.87 8.44
C ASP A 93 3.70 2.36 8.16
N LEU A 94 3.80 2.75 6.89
CA LEU A 94 3.57 4.13 6.44
C LEU A 94 2.08 4.49 6.33
N GLY A 95 1.18 3.52 6.47
CA GLY A 95 -0.26 3.75 6.54
C GLY A 95 -0.72 4.26 7.90
N LEU A 96 0.10 4.10 8.96
CA LEU A 96 -0.27 4.54 10.31
C LEU A 96 -0.27 6.08 10.41
N PRO A 97 -1.35 6.71 10.91
CA PRO A 97 -1.43 8.16 11.05
C PRO A 97 -0.31 8.77 11.89
N VAL A 98 0.18 8.04 12.89
CA VAL A 98 1.30 8.49 13.74
C VAL A 98 2.62 8.55 12.96
N VAL A 99 2.86 7.60 12.05
CA VAL A 99 4.05 7.56 11.20
C VAL A 99 3.98 8.67 10.15
N GLN A 100 2.80 8.89 9.56
CA GLN A 100 2.55 10.01 8.66
C GLN A 100 2.76 11.36 9.35
N GLY A 101 2.25 11.51 10.58
CA GLY A 101 2.46 12.70 11.41
C GLY A 101 3.93 12.94 11.71
N LEU A 102 4.69 11.90 12.02
CA LEU A 102 6.13 12.00 12.25
C LEU A 102 6.89 12.45 10.98
N LEU A 103 6.60 11.84 9.82
CA LEU A 103 7.22 12.24 8.55
C LEU A 103 6.90 13.70 8.20
N PHE A 104 5.64 14.12 8.38
CA PHE A 104 5.22 15.49 8.15
C PHE A 104 5.92 16.48 9.09
N ALA A 105 6.10 16.14 10.36
CA ALA A 105 6.81 16.98 11.32
C ALA A 105 8.31 17.10 10.99
N LEU A 106 8.95 16.01 10.54
CA LEU A 106 10.34 16.03 10.09
C LEU A 106 10.53 16.87 8.82
N LEU A 107 9.58 16.81 7.89
CA LEU A 107 9.55 17.65 6.68
C LEU A 107 9.40 19.13 7.03
N THR A 108 8.37 19.47 7.81
CA THR A 108 8.10 20.87 8.19
C THR A 108 9.19 21.45 9.09
N GLY A 109 9.85 20.61 9.89
CA GLY A 109 11.04 20.97 10.67
C GLY A 109 12.32 21.08 9.85
N GLY A 110 12.29 20.82 8.53
CA GLY A 110 13.44 20.90 7.65
C GLY A 110 14.50 19.80 7.88
N VAL A 111 14.14 18.73 8.59
CA VAL A 111 15.01 17.57 8.83
C VAL A 111 15.04 16.66 7.59
N LEU A 112 13.90 16.52 6.93
CA LEU A 112 13.75 15.82 5.65
C LEU A 112 13.33 16.78 4.55
N SER A 113 13.81 16.54 3.34
CA SER A 113 13.33 17.16 2.11
C SER A 113 12.00 16.54 1.66
N GLN A 114 11.27 17.28 0.83
CA GLN A 114 10.04 16.77 0.20
C GLN A 114 10.33 15.53 -0.65
N GLU A 115 11.40 15.56 -1.45
CA GLU A 115 11.80 14.45 -2.32
C GLU A 115 12.05 13.16 -1.54
N THR A 116 12.69 13.24 -0.37
CA THR A 116 12.90 12.08 0.49
C THR A 116 11.59 11.56 1.07
N VAL A 117 10.71 12.44 1.53
CA VAL A 117 9.40 12.02 2.04
C VAL A 117 8.58 11.33 0.96
N ASP A 118 8.55 11.88 -0.25
CA ASP A 118 7.87 11.28 -1.39
C ASP A 118 8.45 9.91 -1.72
N THR A 119 9.79 9.78 -1.71
CA THR A 119 10.47 8.50 -1.93
C THR A 119 10.10 7.48 -0.85
N ILE A 120 10.10 7.87 0.43
CA ILE A 120 9.67 7.00 1.55
C ILE A 120 8.23 6.55 1.33
N GLN A 121 7.31 7.47 0.98
CA GLN A 121 5.92 7.13 0.71
C GLN A 121 5.76 6.13 -0.44
N ILE A 122 6.52 6.30 -1.52
CA ILE A 122 6.55 5.36 -2.65
C ILE A 122 7.06 3.98 -2.20
N MET A 123 8.04 3.91 -1.31
CA MET A 123 8.52 2.63 -0.79
C MET A 123 7.46 1.84 -0.02
N GLY A 124 6.45 2.53 0.54
CA GLY A 124 5.28 1.94 1.20
C GLY A 124 4.19 1.46 0.26
N GLN A 125 4.46 1.45 -1.05
CA GLN A 125 3.58 0.90 -2.07
C GLN A 125 4.29 -0.24 -2.79
N ARG A 126 3.51 -1.23 -3.21
CA ARG A 126 3.97 -2.27 -4.13
C ARG A 126 2.94 -2.51 -5.23
N PRO A 127 3.37 -3.07 -6.37
CA PRO A 127 2.46 -3.71 -7.31
C PRO A 127 1.56 -4.72 -6.60
N GLY A 128 0.26 -4.62 -6.84
CA GLY A 128 -0.75 -5.49 -6.26
C GLY A 128 -1.79 -5.91 -7.29
N SER A 129 -2.73 -6.71 -6.82
CA SER A 129 -3.93 -7.10 -7.56
C SER A 129 -5.09 -6.15 -7.28
N ARG A 130 -6.12 -6.19 -8.13
CA ARG A 130 -7.32 -5.36 -7.90
C ARG A 130 -8.11 -5.87 -6.69
N ALA A 131 -8.12 -7.17 -6.46
CA ALA A 131 -8.67 -7.77 -5.24
C ALA A 131 -8.03 -7.18 -3.98
N GLU A 132 -6.69 -7.15 -3.91
CA GLU A 132 -5.97 -6.56 -2.78
C GLU A 132 -6.26 -5.06 -2.62
N GLN A 133 -6.33 -4.32 -3.74
CA GLN A 133 -6.64 -2.88 -3.70
C GLN A 133 -8.04 -2.59 -3.16
N LEU A 134 -8.99 -3.50 -3.35
CA LEU A 134 -10.33 -3.43 -2.78
C LEU A 134 -10.39 -3.89 -1.31
N GLY A 135 -9.26 -4.32 -0.73
CA GLY A 135 -9.19 -4.88 0.61
C GLY A 135 -9.77 -6.29 0.71
N LEU A 136 -9.92 -6.98 -0.43
CA LEU A 136 -10.44 -8.34 -0.48
C LEU A 136 -9.31 -9.37 -0.30
N GLU A 137 -9.67 -10.51 0.29
CA GLU A 137 -8.88 -11.74 0.12
C GLU A 137 -8.85 -12.15 -1.37
N PRO A 138 -7.92 -13.05 -1.77
CA PRO A 138 -7.90 -13.57 -3.13
C PRO A 138 -9.28 -14.06 -3.57
N VAL A 139 -9.80 -13.46 -4.64
CA VAL A 139 -11.17 -13.69 -5.11
C VAL A 139 -11.23 -15.05 -5.78
N THR A 140 -12.14 -15.92 -5.39
CA THR A 140 -12.36 -17.19 -6.07
C THR A 140 -13.47 -17.07 -7.13
N HIS A 141 -13.51 -18.01 -8.08
CA HIS A 141 -14.61 -18.10 -9.04
C HIS A 141 -15.98 -18.28 -8.35
N LEU A 142 -16.04 -18.89 -7.17
CA LEU A 142 -17.27 -19.00 -6.38
C LEU A 142 -17.73 -17.66 -5.84
N ASP A 143 -16.80 -16.79 -5.45
CA ASP A 143 -17.11 -15.44 -5.00
C ASP A 143 -17.63 -14.58 -6.15
N VAL A 144 -17.06 -14.74 -7.35
CA VAL A 144 -17.56 -14.11 -8.57
C VAL A 144 -18.98 -14.59 -8.88
N ALA A 145 -19.20 -15.91 -8.86
CA ALA A 145 -20.52 -16.51 -9.06
C ALA A 145 -21.56 -15.95 -8.08
N ARG A 146 -21.21 -15.88 -6.78
CA ARG A 146 -22.05 -15.31 -5.72
C ARG A 146 -22.32 -13.82 -5.94
N ALA A 147 -21.31 -13.04 -6.31
CA ALA A 147 -21.47 -11.61 -6.58
C ALA A 147 -22.42 -11.35 -7.75
N LEU A 148 -22.35 -12.17 -8.81
CA LEU A 148 -23.16 -12.02 -10.02
C LEU A 148 -24.56 -12.61 -9.90
N ARG A 149 -24.72 -13.75 -9.22
CA ARG A 149 -25.94 -14.59 -9.30
C ARG A 149 -26.67 -14.81 -7.97
N GLY A 150 -26.10 -14.41 -6.84
CA GLY A 150 -26.72 -14.54 -5.50
C GLY A 150 -26.45 -15.88 -4.87
#